data_AF-W5YVI9-F1
#
_entry.id   AF-W5YVI9-F1
#
_cell.length_a   1.000
_cell.length_b   1.000
_cell.length_c   1.000
_cell.angle_alpha   90.00
_cell.angle_beta   90.00
_cell.angle_gamma   90.00
#
_symmetry.space_group_name_H-M   'P 1'
#
loop_
_entity.id
_entity.type
_entity.pdbx_description
1 polymer ?
#
loop_
_entity_poly.entity_id
_entity_poly.type
_entity_poly.pdbx_seq_one_letter_code
_entity_poly.pdbx_strand_id
1 'polypeptide(L)'
;MVGTALAMAEVKLGEESLAHRVVNLLGRVGAPPLLAMGYGAVLLLWWRGRGRLTGVVRSALAPTGRMALTNYILQSAVCICVFYGMWGDRFASLSLAALMLYSAVFFMAQMIFSAVWLRLFTQGPLEWLWRWQMKRKRPRLLRTEA
;
A
#
# COMPACT_ATOMS: atom_id res chain seq x y z
N MET A 1 30.08 12.47 -22.17
CA MET A 1 29.43 12.48 -20.83
C MET A 1 29.62 11.19 -20.05
N VAL A 2 29.70 10.01 -20.69
CA VAL A 2 30.01 8.74 -19.99
C VAL A 2 31.46 8.68 -19.48
N GLY A 3 32.43 9.18 -20.25
CA GLY A 3 33.86 9.17 -19.85
C GLY A 3 34.19 10.05 -18.64
N THR A 4 33.50 11.18 -18.45
CA THR A 4 33.67 12.05 -17.28
C THR A 4 33.04 11.44 -16.02
N ALA A 5 31.94 10.69 -16.16
CA ALA A 5 31.34 9.96 -15.04
C ALA A 5 32.20 8.75 -14.63
N LEU A 6 32.82 8.05 -15.59
CA LEU A 6 33.78 6.98 -15.34
C LEU A 6 35.09 7.51 -14.74
N ALA A 7 35.63 8.62 -15.24
CA ALA A 7 36.81 9.25 -14.67
C ALA A 7 36.55 9.78 -13.26
N MET A 8 35.40 10.40 -12.99
CA MET A 8 35.01 10.78 -11.62
C MET A 8 34.75 9.56 -10.73
N ALA A 9 34.26 8.45 -11.27
CA ALA A 9 34.11 7.20 -10.54
C ALA A 9 35.49 6.60 -10.20
N GLU A 10 36.42 6.47 -11.15
CA GLU A 10 37.79 6.00 -10.92
C GLU A 10 38.59 6.91 -9.98
N VAL A 11 38.46 8.24 -10.11
CA VAL A 11 39.08 9.21 -9.21
C VAL A 11 38.49 9.13 -7.80
N LYS A 12 37.16 8.96 -7.64
CA LYS A 12 36.55 8.68 -6.33
C LYS A 12 36.87 7.29 -5.78
N LEU A 13 37.17 6.32 -6.64
CA LEU A 13 37.53 4.98 -6.21
C LEU A 13 38.93 4.96 -5.56
N GLY A 14 39.80 5.92 -5.87
CA GLY A 14 41.19 6.02 -5.37
C GLY A 14 41.38 6.66 -3.99
N GLU A 15 40.45 7.52 -3.53
CA GLU A 15 40.55 8.20 -2.22
C GLU A 15 39.67 7.59 -1.11
N GLU A 16 38.65 6.81 -1.47
CA GLU A 16 37.72 6.23 -0.50
C GLU A 16 38.32 4.98 0.15
N SER A 17 38.86 5.15 1.37
CA SER A 17 39.33 4.06 2.23
C SER A 17 38.33 2.90 2.25
N LEU A 18 38.81 1.65 2.18
CA LEU A 18 37.99 0.43 2.21
C LEU A 18 36.96 0.46 3.36
N ALA A 19 37.34 1.08 4.49
CA ALA A 19 36.46 1.35 5.62
C ALA A 19 35.21 2.17 5.24
N HIS A 20 35.33 3.24 4.45
CA HIS A 20 34.20 4.07 4.02
C HIS A 20 33.23 3.31 3.12
N ARG A 21 33.75 2.44 2.24
CA ARG A 21 32.92 1.60 1.35
C ARG A 21 32.16 0.54 2.13
N VAL A 22 32.83 -0.12 3.08
CA VAL A 22 32.21 -1.12 3.96
C VAL A 22 31.14 -0.45 4.82
N VAL A 23 31.42 0.71 5.42
CA VAL A 23 30.43 1.47 6.19
C VAL A 23 29.23 1.89 5.33
N ASN A 24 29.46 2.38 4.11
CA ASN A 24 28.38 2.77 3.19
C ASN A 24 27.53 1.58 2.73
N LEU A 25 28.13 0.42 2.47
CA LEU A 25 27.42 -0.81 2.11
C LEU A 25 26.59 -1.34 3.27
N LEU A 26 27.17 -1.38 4.47
CA LEU A 26 26.47 -1.76 5.70
C LEU A 26 25.30 -0.81 5.99
N GLY A 27 25.49 0.50 5.80
CA GLY A 27 24.42 1.48 5.91
C GLY A 27 23.31 1.27 4.89
N ARG A 28 23.64 1.04 3.62
CA ARG A 28 22.64 0.85 2.55
C ARG A 28 21.83 -0.42 2.68
N VAL A 29 22.43 -1.51 3.16
CA VAL A 29 21.77 -2.82 3.28
C VAL A 29 21.13 -2.98 4.65
N GLY A 30 21.81 -2.53 5.71
CA GLY A 30 21.38 -2.70 7.10
C GLY A 30 20.39 -1.66 7.58
N ALA A 31 20.50 -0.39 7.13
CA ALA A 31 19.60 0.66 7.62
C ALA A 31 18.13 0.46 7.21
N PRO A 32 17.79 0.07 5.96
CA PRO A 32 16.39 -0.11 5.56
C PRO A 32 15.59 -1.14 6.39
N PRO A 33 16.08 -2.39 6.63
CA PRO A 33 15.35 -3.34 7.46
C PRO A 33 15.27 -2.88 8.92
N LEU A 34 16.31 -2.27 9.47
CA LEU A 34 16.29 -1.74 10.83
C LEU A 34 15.23 -0.63 10.99
N LEU A 35 15.17 0.30 10.03
CA LEU A 35 14.17 1.35 9.99
C LEU A 35 12.76 0.76 9.84
N ALA A 36 12.59 -0.23 8.96
CA ALA A 36 11.31 -0.92 8.80
C ALA A 36 10.84 -1.57 10.10
N MET A 37 11.74 -2.23 10.85
CA MET A 37 11.44 -2.78 12.17
C MET A 37 11.10 -1.69 13.19
N GLY A 38 11.83 -0.56 13.17
CA GLY A 38 11.56 0.59 14.02
C GLY A 38 10.17 1.19 13.78
N TYR A 39 9.81 1.45 12.51
CA TYR A 39 8.47 1.90 12.14
C TYR A 39 7.40 0.89 12.53
N GLY A 40 7.66 -0.41 12.30
CA GLY A 40 6.76 -1.50 12.71
C GLY A 40 6.52 -1.53 14.22
N ALA A 41 7.57 -1.39 15.02
CA ALA A 41 7.48 -1.34 16.48
C ALA A 41 6.67 -0.14 16.97
N VAL A 42 6.92 1.05 16.43
CA VAL A 42 6.16 2.27 16.75
C VAL A 42 4.68 2.09 16.38
N LEU A 43 4.40 1.57 15.19
CA LEU A 43 3.04 1.32 14.72
C LEU A 43 2.31 0.31 15.63
N LEU A 44 2.99 -0.77 16.03
CA LEU A 44 2.44 -1.78 16.93
C LEU A 44 2.14 -1.22 18.32
N LEU A 45 3.05 -0.43 18.88
CA LEU A 45 2.86 0.24 20.17
C LEU A 45 1.68 1.22 20.11
N TRP A 46 1.60 2.01 19.04
CA TRP A 46 0.48 2.92 18.80
C TRP A 46 -0.84 2.15 18.65
N TRP A 47 -0.84 1.03 17.91
CA TRP A 47 -2.02 0.19 17.71
C TRP A 47 -2.51 -0.50 18.99
N ARG A 48 -1.60 -0.78 19.94
CA ARG A 48 -1.94 -1.25 21.29
C ARG A 48 -2.51 -0.16 22.19
N GLY A 49 -2.24 1.11 21.88
CA GLY A 49 -2.78 2.25 22.62
C GLY A 49 -4.31 2.31 22.55
N ARG A 50 -4.95 2.57 23.70
CA ARG A 50 -6.42 2.69 23.82
C ARG A 50 -6.93 4.13 23.64
N GLY A 51 -6.17 4.98 22.95
CA GLY A 51 -6.54 6.37 22.70
C GLY A 51 -7.81 6.51 21.86
N ARG A 52 -8.53 7.63 22.01
CA ARG A 52 -9.72 7.92 21.20
C ARG A 52 -9.40 7.94 19.70
N LEU A 53 -8.24 8.49 19.33
CA LEU A 53 -7.76 8.55 17.94
C LEU A 53 -7.48 7.16 17.36
N THR A 54 -6.81 6.27 18.11
CA THR A 54 -6.53 4.90 17.65
C THR A 54 -7.82 4.11 17.43
N GLY A 55 -8.82 4.33 18.30
CA GLY A 55 -10.16 3.75 18.15
C GLY A 55 -10.86 4.17 16.86
N VAL A 56 -10.85 5.47 16.54
CA VAL A 56 -11.47 6.02 15.31
C VAL A 56 -10.75 5.53 14.06
N VAL A 57 -9.42 5.56 14.04
CA VAL A 57 -8.66 5.08 12.88
C VAL A 57 -8.89 3.59 12.64
N ARG A 58 -8.91 2.79 13.71
CA ARG A 58 -9.21 1.36 13.61
C ARG A 58 -10.61 1.09 13.08
N SER A 59 -11.63 1.82 13.54
CA SER A 59 -13.00 1.62 13.06
C SER A 59 -13.17 2.07 11.60
N ALA A 60 -12.48 3.12 11.17
CA ALA A 60 -12.51 3.59 9.79
C ALA A 60 -11.79 2.64 8.82
N LEU A 61 -10.65 2.05 9.22
CA LEU A 61 -9.87 1.13 8.37
C LEU A 61 -10.35 -0.33 8.42
N ALA A 62 -11.06 -0.73 9.47
CA ALA A 62 -11.53 -2.11 9.64
C ALA A 62 -12.37 -2.63 8.45
N PRO A 63 -13.31 -1.85 7.87
CA PRO A 63 -14.06 -2.27 6.69
C PRO A 63 -13.15 -2.56 5.48
N THR A 64 -12.21 -1.67 5.20
CA THR A 64 -11.27 -1.79 4.08
C THR A 64 -10.40 -3.03 4.22
N GLY A 65 -9.94 -3.34 5.45
CA GLY A 65 -9.17 -4.56 5.74
C GLY A 65 -9.97 -5.85 5.61
N ARG A 66 -11.28 -5.83 5.92
CA ARG A 66 -12.18 -6.98 5.71
C ARG A 66 -12.47 -7.26 4.24
N MET A 67 -12.27 -6.26 3.37
CA MET A 67 -12.44 -6.33 1.92
C MET A 67 -11.11 -6.18 1.18
N ALA A 68 -9.99 -6.62 1.77
CA ALA A 68 -8.66 -6.40 1.23
C ALA A 68 -8.47 -6.95 -0.20
N LEU A 69 -8.99 -8.14 -0.50
CA LEU A 69 -8.88 -8.75 -1.83
C LEU A 69 -9.77 -8.02 -2.84
N THR A 70 -11.01 -7.71 -2.47
CA THR A 70 -11.92 -6.92 -3.31
C THR A 70 -11.32 -5.55 -3.62
N ASN A 71 -10.82 -4.84 -2.60
CA ASN A 71 -10.25 -3.51 -2.77
C ASN A 71 -8.97 -3.54 -3.60
N TYR A 72 -8.13 -4.57 -3.44
CA TYR A 72 -6.92 -4.75 -4.25
C TYR A 72 -7.24 -4.93 -5.74
N ILE A 73 -8.22 -5.78 -6.06
CA ILE A 73 -8.62 -6.02 -7.46
C ILE A 73 -9.33 -4.80 -8.03
N LEU A 74 -10.21 -4.16 -7.27
CA LEU A 74 -10.87 -2.92 -7.67
C LEU A 74 -9.85 -1.83 -7.97
N GLN A 75 -8.87 -1.62 -7.08
CA GLN A 75 -7.80 -0.65 -7.28
C GLN A 75 -6.97 -0.99 -8.52
N SER A 76 -6.56 -2.25 -8.67
CA SER A 76 -5.77 -2.68 -9.83
C SER A 76 -6.53 -2.46 -11.14
N ALA A 77 -7.81 -2.83 -11.19
CA ALA A 77 -8.65 -2.60 -12.36
C ALA A 77 -8.76 -1.11 -12.70
N VAL A 78 -8.96 -0.25 -11.69
CA VAL A 78 -9.00 1.21 -11.88
C VAL A 78 -7.65 1.72 -12.37
N CYS A 79 -6.53 1.30 -11.77
CA CYS A 79 -5.19 1.70 -12.21
C CYS A 79 -4.91 1.27 -13.65
N ILE A 80 -5.31 0.07 -14.06
CA ILE A 80 -5.17 -0.38 -15.45
C ILE A 80 -6.00 0.52 -16.37
N CYS A 81 -7.28 0.74 -16.06
CA CYS A 81 -8.12 1.62 -16.85
C CYS A 81 -7.54 3.03 -16.99
N VAL A 82 -7.00 3.59 -15.91
CA VAL A 82 -6.52 4.97 -15.83
C VAL A 82 -5.13 5.13 -16.48
N PHE A 83 -4.19 4.21 -16.23
CA PHE A 83 -2.78 4.36 -16.64
C PHE A 83 -2.43 3.61 -17.93
N TYR A 84 -3.13 2.52 -18.27
CA TYR A 84 -2.87 1.78 -19.52
C TYR A 84 -3.58 2.38 -20.75
N GLY A 85 -3.98 3.65 -20.68
CA GLY A 85 -4.42 4.41 -21.85
C GLY A 85 -5.84 4.11 -22.35
N MET A 86 -6.66 3.35 -21.60
CA MET A 86 -8.05 3.06 -22.01
C MET A 86 -8.92 4.33 -22.15
N TRP A 87 -8.56 5.41 -21.47
CA TRP A 87 -9.25 6.71 -21.49
C TRP A 87 -8.39 7.84 -22.10
N GLY A 88 -7.33 7.49 -22.83
CA GLY A 88 -6.35 8.41 -23.39
C GLY A 88 -5.17 8.69 -22.45
N ASP A 89 -4.01 9.03 -23.00
CA ASP A 89 -2.72 9.18 -22.31
C ASP A 89 -2.60 10.43 -21.41
N ARG A 90 -3.72 10.87 -20.81
CA ARG A 90 -3.80 12.11 -20.02
C ARG A 90 -3.13 12.01 -18.64
N PHE A 91 -2.83 10.80 -18.19
CA PHE A 91 -2.24 10.56 -16.86
C PHE A 91 -0.70 10.54 -16.88
N ALA A 92 -0.06 10.34 -18.04
CA ALA A 92 1.40 10.37 -18.15
C ALA A 92 2.01 11.77 -17.93
N SER A 93 1.21 12.83 -18.08
CA SER A 93 1.63 14.23 -17.92
C SER A 93 1.29 14.84 -16.55
N LEU A 94 0.65 14.09 -15.65
CA LEU A 94 0.29 14.60 -14.33
C LEU A 94 1.52 14.73 -13.43
N SER A 95 1.56 15.83 -12.67
CA SER A 95 2.58 16.01 -11.63
C SER A 95 2.42 14.98 -10.51
N LEU A 96 3.51 14.69 -9.81
CA LEU A 96 3.51 13.77 -8.65
C LEU A 96 2.47 14.19 -7.59
N ALA A 97 2.34 15.50 -7.34
CA ALA A 97 1.38 16.03 -6.39
C ALA A 97 -0.08 15.73 -6.79
N ALA A 98 -0.40 15.87 -8.07
CA ALA A 98 -1.73 15.51 -8.59
C ALA A 98 -2.01 14.01 -8.45
N LEU A 99 -1.00 13.17 -8.69
CA LEU A 99 -1.12 11.73 -8.52
C LEU A 99 -1.36 11.32 -7.07
N MET A 100 -0.64 11.94 -6.13
CA MET A 100 -0.84 11.72 -4.70
C MET A 100 -2.26 12.11 -4.28
N LEU A 101 -2.76 13.27 -4.72
CA LEU A 101 -4.12 13.69 -4.42
C LEU A 101 -5.15 12.72 -4.99
N TYR A 102 -4.99 12.29 -6.25
CA TYR A 102 -5.86 11.31 -6.88
C TYR A 102 -5.89 10.00 -6.09
N SER A 103 -4.72 9.48 -5.69
CA SER A 103 -4.63 8.26 -4.90
C SER A 103 -5.31 8.37 -3.54
N ALA A 104 -5.19 9.53 -2.87
CA ALA A 104 -5.81 9.78 -1.57
C ALA A 104 -7.35 9.83 -1.69
N VAL A 105 -7.87 10.55 -2.70
CA VAL A 105 -9.31 10.62 -2.98
C VAL A 105 -9.87 9.24 -3.32
N PHE A 106 -9.17 8.49 -4.18
CA PHE A 106 -9.57 7.14 -4.56
C PHE A 106 -9.61 6.20 -3.35
N PHE A 107 -8.58 6.22 -2.52
CA PHE A 107 -8.53 5.41 -1.30
C PHE A 107 -9.66 5.77 -0.32
N MET A 108 -9.94 7.06 -0.13
CA MET A 108 -11.07 7.50 0.70
C MET A 108 -12.41 7.00 0.15
N ALA A 109 -12.61 7.03 -1.17
CA ALA A 109 -13.79 6.45 -1.80
C ALA A 109 -13.89 4.94 -1.54
N GLN A 110 -12.77 4.20 -1.62
CA GLN A 110 -12.73 2.77 -1.30
C GLN A 110 -13.06 2.48 0.17
N MET A 111 -12.61 3.32 1.10
CA MET A 111 -12.96 3.21 2.52
C MET A 111 -14.46 3.34 2.73
N ILE A 112 -15.08 4.37 2.13
CA ILE A 112 -16.52 4.61 2.22
C ILE A 112 -17.28 3.46 1.58
N PHE A 113 -16.89 3.05 0.37
CA PHE A 113 -17.47 1.91 -0.33
C PHE A 113 -17.42 0.64 0.53
N SER A 114 -16.27 0.33 1.12
CA SER A 114 -16.11 -0.86 1.99
C SER A 114 -16.99 -0.78 3.24
N ALA A 115 -17.09 0.41 3.85
CA ALA A 115 -17.93 0.63 5.02
C ALA A 115 -19.42 0.47 4.69
N VAL A 116 -19.89 1.02 3.57
CA VAL A 116 -21.28 0.89 3.11
C VAL A 116 -21.59 -0.54 2.70
N TRP A 117 -20.69 -1.20 1.96
CA TRP A 117 -20.86 -2.58 1.53
C TRP A 117 -21.04 -3.52 2.72
N LEU A 118 -20.19 -3.39 3.75
CA LEU A 118 -20.27 -4.25 4.93
C LEU A 118 -21.44 -3.95 5.88
N ARG A 119 -22.22 -2.89 5.62
CA ARG A 119 -23.51 -2.71 6.28
C ARG A 119 -24.54 -3.69 5.70
N LEU A 120 -24.50 -3.92 4.38
CA LEU A 120 -25.45 -4.77 3.65
C LEU A 120 -24.98 -6.25 3.57
N PHE A 121 -23.67 -6.46 3.45
CA PHE A 121 -23.07 -7.78 3.23
C PHE A 121 -22.09 -8.16 4.34
N THR A 122 -21.93 -9.45 4.61
CA THR A 122 -21.05 -9.95 5.68
C THR A 122 -19.57 -9.92 5.28
N GLN A 123 -19.27 -9.85 3.98
CA GLN A 123 -17.95 -9.98 3.41
C GLN A 123 -17.90 -9.34 2.02
N GLY A 124 -16.69 -9.06 1.53
CA GLY A 124 -16.52 -8.60 0.16
C GLY A 124 -16.81 -9.70 -0.87
N PRO A 125 -17.17 -9.32 -2.11
CA PRO A 125 -17.58 -10.25 -3.16
C PRO A 125 -16.47 -11.24 -3.53
N LEU A 126 -15.22 -10.79 -3.64
CA LEU A 126 -14.09 -11.67 -3.98
C LEU A 126 -13.67 -12.53 -2.79
N GLU A 127 -13.75 -12.01 -1.57
CA GLU A 127 -13.51 -12.79 -0.36
C GLU A 127 -14.54 -13.91 -0.21
N TRP A 128 -15.80 -13.64 -0.55
CA TRP A 128 -16.86 -14.64 -0.59
C TRP A 128 -16.56 -15.74 -1.61
N LEU A 129 -16.21 -15.34 -2.83
CA LEU A 129 -15.87 -16.28 -3.90
C LEU A 129 -14.69 -17.16 -3.52
N TRP A 130 -13.63 -16.56 -2.95
CA TRP A 130 -12.46 -17.27 -2.45
C TRP A 130 -12.82 -18.27 -1.33
N ARG A 131 -13.60 -17.85 -0.33
CA ARG A 131 -14.03 -18.71 0.77
C ARG A 131 -14.95 -19.83 0.30
N TRP A 132 -15.81 -19.55 -0.67
CA TRP A 132 -16.66 -20.57 -1.28
C TRP A 132 -15.82 -21.62 -2.01
N GLN A 133 -14.85 -21.20 -2.81
CA GLN A 133 -13.95 -22.10 -3.54
C GLN A 133 -13.15 -22.99 -2.57
N MET A 134 -12.61 -22.41 -1.50
CA MET A 134 -11.80 -23.14 -0.53
C MET A 134 -12.63 -24.09 0.34
N LYS A 135 -13.79 -23.65 0.83
CA LYS A 135 -14.58 -24.42 1.80
C LYS A 135 -15.62 -25.34 1.13
N ARG A 136 -15.86 -25.20 -0.17
CA ARG A 136 -16.94 -25.85 -0.95
C ARG A 136 -18.35 -25.74 -0.34
N LYS A 137 -18.53 -24.93 0.71
CA LYS A 137 -19.80 -24.60 1.37
C LYS A 137 -20.07 -23.12 1.13
N ARG A 138 -21.28 -22.79 0.65
CA ARG A 138 -21.67 -21.42 0.32
C ARG A 138 -21.70 -20.55 1.58
N PRO A 139 -20.78 -19.59 1.76
CA PRO A 139 -20.82 -18.68 2.90
C PRO A 139 -22.08 -17.80 2.80
N ARG A 140 -22.67 -17.40 3.94
CA ARG A 140 -23.81 -16.46 3.91
C ARG A 140 -23.30 -15.07 3.52
N LEU A 141 -23.78 -14.53 2.39
CA LEU A 141 -23.36 -13.23 1.85
C LEU A 141 -24.16 -12.07 2.44
N LEU A 142 -25.49 -12.23 2.49
CA LEU A 142 -26.41 -11.22 3.01
C LEU A 142 -26.34 -11.19 4.54
N ARG A 143 -26.31 -9.98 5.09
CA ARG A 143 -26.54 -9.77 6.50
C ARG A 143 -28.05 -9.91 6.73
N THR A 144 -28.49 -11.07 7.20
CA THR A 144 -29.86 -11.23 7.70
C THR A 144 -29.93 -10.41 8.99
N GLU A 145 -30.52 -9.21 8.91
CA GLU A 145 -31.14 -8.60 10.08
C GLU A 145 -32.27 -9.57 10.48
N ALA A 146 -32.15 -10.16 11.67
CA ALA A 146 -33.20 -10.94 12.32
C ALA A 146 -33.96 -10.02 13.27
#